data_AF-A0A067M1T4-F1
#
_entry.id   AF-A0A067M1T4-F1
#
_cell.length_a   1.000
_cell.length_b   1.000
_cell.length_c   1.000
_cell.angle_alpha   90.00
_cell.angle_beta   90.00
_cell.angle_gamma   90.00
#
_symmetry.space_group_name_H-M   'P 1'
#
loop_
_entity.id
_entity.type
_entity.pdbx_description
1 polymer ?
#
loop_
_entity_poly.entity_id
_entity_poly.type
_entity_poly.pdbx_seq_one_letter_code
_entity_poly.pdbx_strand_id
1 'polypeptide(L)' 'DIIYLGVFGQSVVVFDSYKTSHDLTDQKSAIYADRTKFWMDGELMGMGRLAFIAPYANGWKTSRKLLQE' A
#
# COMPACT_ATOMS: atom_id res chain seq x y z
N ASP A 1 6.31 -19.92 1.02
CA ASP A 1 5.39 -19.63 -0.10
C ASP A 1 5.38 -18.14 -0.42
N ILE A 2 6.46 -17.68 -1.07
CA ILE A 2 6.61 -16.31 -1.56
C ILE A 2 7.07 -16.40 -3.01
N ILE A 3 6.37 -15.71 -3.91
CA ILE A 3 6.66 -15.65 -5.34
C ILE A 3 7.04 -14.22 -5.68
N TYR A 4 8.12 -14.07 -6.44
CA TYR A 4 8.57 -12.80 -6.97
C TYR A 4 8.23 -12.71 -8.46
N LEU A 5 7.64 -11.59 -8.88
CA LEU A 5 7.24 -11.31 -10.25
C LEU A 5 7.79 -9.94 -10.65
N GLY A 6 8.52 -9.88 -11.76
CA GLY A 6 8.95 -8.63 -12.37
C GLY A 6 8.04 -8.29 -13.54
N VAL A 7 7.15 -7.30 -13.37
CA VAL A 7 6.15 -6.94 -14.38
C VAL A 7 6.34 -5.47 -14.77
N PHE A 8 6.59 -5.20 -16.06
CA PHE A 8 6.81 -3.85 -16.60
C PHE A 8 7.80 -2.98 -15.78
N GLY A 9 8.89 -3.59 -15.30
CA GLY A 9 9.90 -2.91 -14.48
C GLY A 9 9.51 -2.69 -13.01
N GLN A 10 8.34 -3.18 -12.58
CA GLN A 10 7.90 -3.19 -11.20
C GLN A 10 8.13 -4.56 -10.58
N SER A 11 8.67 -4.58 -9.36
CA SER A 11 8.78 -5.78 -8.54
C SER A 11 7.50 -6.01 -7.76
N VAL A 12 6.86 -7.14 -7.98
CA VAL A 12 5.65 -7.59 -7.27
C VAL A 12 6.01 -8.83 -6.48
N VAL A 13 5.73 -8.80 -5.18
CA VAL A 13 5.94 -9.94 -4.28
C VAL A 13 4.58 -10.45 -3.85
N VAL A 14 4.29 -11.73 -4.12
CA VAL A 14 3.06 -12.41 -3.75
C VAL A 14 3.38 -13.44 -2.67
N PHE A 15 2.60 -13.47 -1.59
CA PHE A 15 2.75 -14.41 -0.48
C PHE A 15 1.44 -15.17 -0.29
N ASP A 16 1.55 -16.49 -0.08
CA ASP A 16 0.41 -17.41 0.02
C ASP A 16 0.18 -17.93 1.45
N SER A 17 1.12 -17.66 2.36
CA SER A 17 1.04 -18.12 3.75
C SER A 17 0.46 -17.07 4.69
N TYR A 18 -0.43 -17.50 5.60
CA TYR A 18 -0.96 -16.65 6.68
C TYR A 18 0.16 -16.10 7.57
N LYS A 19 1.13 -16.93 7.94
CA LYS A 19 2.24 -16.53 8.83
C LYS A 19 3.05 -15.38 8.22
N THR A 20 3.36 -15.48 6.93
CA THR A 20 4.10 -14.45 6.20
C THR A 20 3.28 -13.17 6.04
N SER A 21 1.99 -13.30 5.75
CA SER A 21 1.08 -12.15 5.63
C SER A 21 0.96 -11.40 6.95
N HIS A 22 0.83 -12.11 8.07
CA HIS A 22 0.79 -11.49 9.40
C HIS A 22 2.12 -10.81 9.79
N ASP A 23 3.27 -11.44 9.50
CA ASP A 23 4.58 -10.83 9.81
C ASP A 23 4.82 -9.54 9.00
N LEU A 24 4.51 -9.56 7.70
CA LEU A 24 4.77 -8.42 6.81
C LEU A 24 3.72 -7.31 6.94
N THR A 25 2.45 -7.65 6.97
CA THR A 25 1.36 -6.67 6.92
C THR A 25 0.98 -6.13 8.29
N ASP A 26 1.15 -6.89 9.37
CA ASP A 26 0.75 -6.46 10.71
C ASP A 26 1.97 -6.04 11.54
N GLN A 27 2.93 -6.96 11.79
CA GLN A 27 4.10 -6.67 12.62
C GLN A 27 5.04 -5.65 11.98
N LYS A 28 5.21 -5.69 10.66
CA LYS A 28 6.06 -4.77 9.88
C LYS A 28 5.25 -3.76 9.07
N SER A 29 3.99 -3.52 9.46
CA SER A 29 3.07 -2.62 8.77
C SER A 29 3.68 -1.25 8.49
N ALA A 30 4.47 -0.68 9.41
CA ALA A 30 5.07 0.64 9.25
C ALA A 30 6.02 0.77 8.03
N ILE A 31 6.59 -0.34 7.56
CA ILE A 31 7.53 -0.39 6.44
C ILE A 31 6.80 -0.70 5.12
N TYR A 32 5.79 -1.58 5.17
CA TYR A 32 5.09 -2.09 3.98
C TYR A 32 3.70 -1.50 3.77
N ALA A 33 3.24 -0.57 4.60
CA ALA A 33 1.92 0.06 4.45
C ALA A 33 1.85 1.09 3.32
N ASP A 34 2.97 1.44 2.69
CA ASP A 34 2.96 2.37 1.57
C ASP A 34 2.23 1.81 0.35
N ARG A 35 1.57 2.70 -0.39
CA ARG A 35 0.77 2.34 -1.56
C ARG A 35 1.58 2.59 -2.83
N THR A 36 1.56 1.62 -3.74
CA THR A 36 2.21 1.75 -5.04
C THR A 36 1.63 2.95 -5.79
N LYS A 37 2.47 3.63 -6.59
CA LYS A 37 2.04 4.80 -7.34
C LYS A 37 0.98 4.41 -8.39
N PHE A 38 -0.26 4.86 -8.16
CA PHE A 38 -1.35 4.72 -9.12
C PHE A 38 -1.27 5.83 -10.18
N TRP A 39 -0.66 5.55 -11.33
CA TRP A 39 -0.49 6.54 -12.39
C TRP A 39 -1.83 7.05 -12.96
N MET A 40 -2.78 6.14 -13.20
CA MET A 40 -4.09 6.52 -13.74
C MET A 40 -4.93 7.28 -12.70
N ASP A 41 -5.24 6.65 -11.58
CA ASP A 41 -6.16 7.24 -10.59
C ASP A 41 -5.48 8.33 -9.75
N GLY A 42 -4.22 8.14 -9.37
CA GLY A 42 -3.51 9.08 -8.50
C GLY A 42 -3.08 10.36 -9.22
N GLU A 43 -2.29 10.23 -10.28
CA GLU A 43 -1.67 11.37 -10.98
C GLU A 43 -2.57 11.96 -12.07
N LEU A 44 -3.11 11.13 -12.96
CA LEU A 44 -3.90 11.63 -14.09
C LEU A 44 -5.30 12.09 -13.67
N MET A 45 -5.95 11.34 -12.78
CA MET A 45 -7.28 11.69 -12.25
C MET A 45 -7.21 12.60 -11.01
N GLY A 46 -6.02 12.90 -10.49
CA GLY A 46 -5.81 13.77 -9.33
C GLY A 46 -6.32 13.20 -8.01
N MET A 47 -6.60 11.90 -7.92
CA MET A 47 -7.17 11.25 -6.74
C MET A 47 -6.11 10.86 -5.69
N GLY A 48 -4.86 11.30 -5.85
CA GLY A 48 -3.73 10.96 -4.96
C GLY A 48 -3.88 11.37 -3.48
N ARG A 49 -4.90 12.17 -3.13
CA ARG A 49 -5.21 12.56 -1.74
C ARG A 49 -6.30 11.72 -1.09
N LEU A 50 -6.96 10.83 -1.84
CA LEU A 50 -7.98 9.96 -1.29
C LEU A 50 -7.33 8.95 -0.34
N ALA A 51 -7.98 8.69 0.80
CA ALA A 51 -7.43 7.85 1.87
C ALA A 51 -7.05 6.42 1.43
N PHE A 52 -7.58 5.92 0.31
CA PHE A 52 -7.26 4.59 -0.22
C PHE A 52 -6.10 4.58 -1.24
N ILE A 53 -5.82 5.71 -1.91
CA ILE A 53 -4.76 5.86 -2.93
C ILE A 53 -3.53 6.56 -2.35
N ALA A 54 -3.73 7.42 -1.34
CA ALA A 54 -2.67 8.26 -0.81
C ALA A 54 -1.51 7.44 -0.24
N PRO A 55 -0.25 7.88 -0.48
CA PRO A 55 0.92 7.23 0.07
C PRO A 55 0.92 7.29 1.60
N TYR A 56 1.69 6.40 2.22
CA TYR A 56 1.83 6.32 3.67
C TYR A 56 2.61 7.53 4.21
N ALA A 57 1.88 8.62 4.42
CA ALA A 57 2.37 9.89 4.93
C ALA A 57 1.48 10.43 6.05
N ASN A 58 1.88 11.53 6.68
CA ASN A 58 1.09 12.16 7.75
C ASN A 58 -0.32 12.54 7.28
N GLY A 59 -0.48 12.95 6.01
CA GLY A 59 -1.80 13.23 5.42
C GLY A 59 -2.72 12.02 5.45
N TRP A 60 -2.23 10.84 5.06
CA TRP A 60 -2.99 9.59 5.10
C TRP A 60 -3.40 9.20 6.53
N LYS A 61 -2.49 9.36 7.50
CA LYS A 61 -2.78 9.07 8.92
C LYS A 61 -3.92 9.94 9.44
N THR A 62 -3.92 11.23 9.09
CA THR A 62 -5.01 12.15 9.45
C THR A 62 -6.32 11.75 8.78
N SER A 63 -6.31 11.47 7.48
CA SER A 63 -7.52 11.02 6.76
C SER A 63 -8.08 9.71 7.34
N ARG A 64 -7.20 8.77 7.71
CA ARG A 64 -7.62 7.52 8.37
C ARG A 64 -8.27 7.77 9.72
N LYS A 65 -7.71 8.67 10.53
CA LYS A 65 -8.29 9.02 11.84
C LYS A 65 -9.70 9.59 11.68
N LEU A 66 -9.88 10.53 10.76
CA LEU A 66 -11.18 11.16 10.49
C LEU A 66 -12.24 10.18 9.97
N LEU A 67 -11.85 9.12 9.27
CA LEU A 67 -12.76 8.08 8.79
C LEU A 67 -13.14 7.04 9.86
N GLN A 68 -12.38 6.97 10.95
CA GLN A 68 -12.61 6.05 12.06
C GLN A 68 -13.37 6.69 13.24
N GLU A 69 -13.63 8.00 13.16
CA GLU A 69 -14.55 8.73 14.03
C GLU A 69 -16.00 8.54 13.58
#